data_AF-A0A5S4TI75-F1
#
_entry.id   AF-A0A5S4TI75-F1
#
_cell.length_a   1.000
_cell.length_b   1.000
_cell.length_c   1.000
_cell.angle_alpha   90.00
_cell.angle_beta   90.00
_cell.angle_gamma   90.00
#
_symmetry.space_group_name_H-M   'P 1'
#
loop_
_entity.id
_entity.type
_entity.pdbx_description
1 polymer ?
#
loop_
_entity_poly.entity_id
_entity_poly.type
_entity_poly.pdbx_seq_one_letter_code
_entity_poly.pdbx_strand_id
1 'polypeptide(L)'
;AGINRGTFYLHYEDKYQMNESFRSEIISQLYIFLEKERESPRKFMLANFYILRSIKRLINALSQSHYIDFRDAIREFLSNIILSENQKETTHHFLSENFQIPHKYALEIFLSSIEGIISLWIAGGAQEESEEITDIILSTYNYEYWRYQSKED
;
A
#
# COMPACT_ATOMS: atom_id res chain seq x y z
N ALA A 1 -26.12 13.40 4.69
CA ALA A 1 -26.60 12.29 3.86
C ALA A 1 -27.99 11.88 4.37
N GLY A 2 -29.02 11.94 3.54
CA GLY A 2 -30.42 11.68 3.90
C GLY A 2 -30.87 10.24 3.63
N ILE A 3 -30.07 9.25 4.04
CA ILE A 3 -30.37 7.84 3.81
C ILE A 3 -31.27 7.34 4.95
N ASN A 4 -32.39 6.69 4.62
CA ASN A 4 -33.28 6.07 5.60
C ASN A 4 -32.56 4.89 6.28
N ARG A 5 -32.72 4.73 7.60
CA ARG A 5 -32.16 3.61 8.39
C ARG A 5 -32.54 2.23 7.82
N GLY A 6 -33.75 2.07 7.29
CA GLY A 6 -34.18 0.84 6.62
C GLY A 6 -33.36 0.53 5.37
N THR A 7 -32.94 1.55 4.62
CA THR A 7 -32.06 1.40 3.44
C THR A 7 -30.61 1.11 3.85
N PHE A 8 -30.16 1.60 5.01
CA PHE A 8 -28.85 1.28 5.54
C PHE A 8 -28.74 -0.21 5.92
N TYR A 9 -29.71 -0.72 6.70
CA TYR A 9 -29.72 -2.11 7.14
C TYR A 9 -30.04 -3.14 6.04
N LEU A 10 -30.50 -2.68 4.87
CA LEU A 10 -30.61 -3.53 3.67
C LEU A 10 -29.25 -3.95 3.11
N HIS A 11 -28.20 -3.16 3.35
CA HIS A 11 -26.86 -3.37 2.79
C HIS A 11 -25.80 -3.64 3.85
N TYR A 12 -25.99 -3.14 5.07
CA TYR A 12 -25.01 -3.25 6.15
C TYR A 12 -25.67 -3.54 7.50
N GLU A 13 -25.22 -4.58 8.19
CA GLU A 13 -25.63 -4.91 9.56
C GLU A 13 -25.34 -3.78 10.53
N ASP A 14 -24.20 -3.10 10.37
CA ASP A 14 -23.84 -1.92 11.14
C ASP A 14 -22.78 -1.05 10.42
N LYS A 15 -22.38 0.04 11.08
CA LYS A 15 -21.35 0.97 10.59
C LYS A 15 -19.96 0.32 10.47
N TYR A 16 -19.66 -0.74 11.22
CA TYR A 16 -18.38 -1.44 11.15
C TYR A 16 -18.32 -2.27 9.87
N GLN A 17 -19.39 -3.02 9.55
CA GLN A 17 -19.47 -3.79 8.31
C GLN A 17 -19.37 -2.87 7.06
N MET A 18 -19.99 -1.69 7.11
CA MET A 18 -19.86 -0.70 6.03
C MET A 18 -18.40 -0.24 5.83
N ASN A 19 -17.68 0.07 6.91
CA ASN A 19 -16.28 0.49 6.84
C ASN A 19 -15.38 -0.63 6.33
N GLU A 20 -15.59 -1.88 6.77
CA GLU A 20 -14.85 -3.03 6.26
C GLU A 20 -15.12 -3.28 4.76
N SER A 21 -16.36 -3.08 4.30
CA SER A 21 -16.67 -3.14 2.87
C SER A 21 -15.88 -2.11 2.08
N PHE A 22 -15.77 -0.87 2.58
CA PHE A 22 -14.94 0.15 1.92
C PHE A 22 -13.45 -0.19 1.96
N ARG A 23 -12.94 -0.69 3.09
CA ARG A 23 -11.55 -1.16 3.21
C ARG A 23 -11.26 -2.24 2.17
N SER A 24 -12.12 -3.26 2.07
CA SER A 24 -11.99 -4.35 1.11
C SER A 24 -12.04 -3.87 -0.35
N GLU A 25 -12.91 -2.91 -0.66
CA GLU A 25 -13.01 -2.34 -2.00
C GLU A 25 -11.73 -1.60 -2.39
N ILE A 26 -11.19 -0.77 -1.49
CA ILE A 26 -9.94 -0.04 -1.70
C ILE A 26 -8.79 -1.02 -1.94
N ILE A 27 -8.64 -2.03 -1.07
CA ILE A 27 -7.59 -3.04 -1.20
C ILE A 27 -7.73 -3.81 -2.53
N SER A 28 -8.95 -4.19 -2.92
CA SER A 28 -9.21 -4.89 -4.19
C SER A 28 -8.81 -4.04 -5.40
N GLN A 29 -9.12 -2.74 -5.40
CA GLN A 29 -8.72 -1.84 -6.48
C GLN A 29 -7.20 -1.73 -6.58
N LEU A 30 -6.49 -1.65 -5.45
CA LEU A 30 -5.02 -1.67 -5.46
C LEU A 30 -4.49 -2.96 -6.10
N TYR A 31 -4.99 -4.13 -5.68
CA TYR A 31 -4.60 -5.44 -6.24
C TYR A 31 -4.82 -5.57 -7.76
N ILE A 32 -5.97 -5.12 -8.28
CA ILE A 32 -6.28 -5.18 -9.72
C ILE A 32 -5.24 -4.43 -10.56
N PHE A 33 -4.72 -3.31 -10.05
CA PHE A 33 -3.69 -2.56 -10.75
C PHE A 33 -2.29 -3.20 -10.64
N LEU A 34 -2.00 -3.92 -9.55
CA LEU A 34 -0.74 -4.68 -9.44
C LEU A 34 -0.63 -5.77 -10.50
N GLU A 35 -1.74 -6.42 -10.85
CA GLU A 35 -1.73 -7.42 -11.91
C GLU A 35 -1.39 -6.82 -13.28
N LYS A 36 -1.70 -5.54 -13.48
CA LYS A 36 -1.52 -4.84 -14.76
C LYS A 36 -0.14 -4.19 -14.90
N GLU A 37 0.44 -3.70 -13.82
CA GLU A 37 1.66 -2.88 -13.84
C GLU A 37 2.81 -3.55 -13.06
N ARG A 38 3.50 -4.52 -13.70
CA ARG A 38 4.63 -5.25 -13.11
C ARG A 38 6.01 -4.80 -13.62
N GLU A 39 6.06 -3.78 -14.47
CA GLU A 39 7.27 -3.48 -15.25
C GLU A 39 8.37 -2.77 -14.44
N SER A 40 8.05 -2.01 -13.39
CA SER A 40 9.05 -1.36 -12.52
C SER A 40 8.48 -0.88 -11.18
N PRO A 41 9.30 -0.75 -10.12
CA PRO A 41 8.88 -0.18 -8.83
C PRO A 41 8.23 1.20 -8.96
N ARG A 42 8.78 2.06 -9.84
CA ARG A 42 8.23 3.40 -10.08
C ARG A 42 6.82 3.35 -10.66
N LYS A 43 6.61 2.63 -11.77
CA LYS A 43 5.28 2.53 -12.41
C LYS A 43 4.25 1.94 -11.44
N PHE A 44 4.67 0.91 -10.70
CA PHE A 44 3.87 0.28 -9.66
C PHE A 44 3.45 1.28 -8.58
N MET A 45 4.39 2.01 -7.97
CA MET A 45 4.10 2.98 -6.91
C MET A 45 3.18 4.09 -7.43
N LEU A 46 3.51 4.63 -8.60
CA LEU A 46 2.77 5.75 -9.19
C LEU A 46 1.30 5.38 -9.47
N ALA A 47 1.05 4.19 -10.03
CA ALA A 47 -0.31 3.70 -10.27
C ALA A 47 -1.11 3.59 -8.95
N ASN A 48 -0.51 3.02 -7.90
CA ASN A 48 -1.14 2.90 -6.59
C ASN A 48 -1.43 4.28 -5.97
N PHE A 49 -0.51 5.23 -6.06
CA PHE A 49 -0.72 6.58 -5.52
C PHE A 49 -1.78 7.37 -6.28
N TYR A 50 -1.90 7.23 -7.61
CA TYR A 50 -3.02 7.81 -8.34
C TYR A 50 -4.37 7.27 -7.87
N ILE A 51 -4.48 5.97 -7.59
CA ILE A 51 -5.72 5.38 -7.06
C ILE A 51 -6.02 5.97 -5.70
N LEU A 52 -5.08 5.88 -4.74
CA LEU A 52 -5.27 6.41 -3.39
C LEU A 52 -5.67 7.89 -3.41
N ARG A 53 -5.07 8.66 -4.32
CA ARG A 53 -5.39 10.08 -4.48
C ARG A 53 -6.78 10.32 -5.10
N SER A 54 -7.21 9.49 -6.04
CA SER A 54 -8.57 9.56 -6.62
C SER A 54 -9.67 9.33 -5.57
N ILE A 55 -9.37 8.53 -4.54
CA ILE A 55 -10.27 8.24 -3.42
C ILE A 55 -9.90 8.98 -2.12
N LYS A 56 -9.03 10.01 -2.17
CA LYS A 56 -8.50 10.68 -0.96
C LYS A 56 -9.56 11.21 -0.01
N ARG A 57 -10.73 11.62 -0.51
CA ARG A 57 -11.84 12.08 0.33
C ARG A 57 -12.40 10.95 1.20
N LEU A 58 -12.50 9.74 0.64
CA LEU A 58 -12.93 8.54 1.35
C LEU A 58 -11.86 8.12 2.36
N ILE A 59 -10.59 8.04 1.93
CA ILE A 59 -9.47 7.72 2.83
C ILE A 59 -9.41 8.70 4.01
N ASN A 60 -9.51 10.01 3.75
CA ASN A 60 -9.51 11.02 4.81
C ASN A 60 -10.69 10.82 5.76
N ALA A 61 -11.91 10.60 5.25
CA ALA A 61 -13.09 10.36 6.09
C ALA A 61 -12.94 9.10 6.97
N LEU A 62 -12.37 8.04 6.41
CA LEU A 62 -12.14 6.78 7.11
C LEU A 62 -10.99 6.87 8.12
N SER A 63 -9.91 7.62 7.81
CA SER A 63 -8.74 7.81 8.70
C SER A 63 -9.06 8.60 9.96
N GLN A 64 -10.05 9.51 9.88
CA GLN A 64 -10.57 10.25 11.04
C GLN A 64 -11.49 9.40 11.90
N SER A 65 -11.91 8.24 11.38
CA SER A 65 -12.74 7.30 12.08
C SER A 65 -11.84 6.28 12.78
N HIS A 66 -12.02 6.04 14.08
CA HIS A 66 -11.25 5.01 14.81
C HIS A 66 -11.58 3.57 14.37
N TYR A 67 -12.23 3.38 13.23
CA TYR A 67 -12.78 2.11 12.78
C TYR A 67 -11.87 1.37 11.80
N ILE A 68 -10.93 2.05 11.14
CA ILE A 68 -10.00 1.41 10.20
C ILE A 68 -8.57 1.69 10.64
N ASP A 69 -7.84 0.61 10.92
CA ASP A 69 -6.40 0.66 11.05
C ASP A 69 -5.76 0.65 9.64
N PHE A 70 -5.56 1.86 9.09
CA PHE A 70 -4.91 2.01 7.79
C PHE A 70 -3.48 1.51 7.81
N ARG A 71 -2.81 1.58 8.96
CA ARG A 71 -1.43 1.12 9.08
C ARG A 71 -1.37 -0.39 8.87
N ASP A 72 -2.24 -1.14 9.54
CA ASP A 72 -2.34 -2.59 9.36
C ASP A 72 -2.74 -2.94 7.92
N ALA A 73 -3.68 -2.21 7.31
CA ALA A 73 -4.07 -2.42 5.91
C ALA A 73 -2.91 -2.20 4.93
N ILE A 74 -2.12 -1.14 5.12
CA ILE A 74 -0.93 -0.87 4.31
C ILE A 74 0.11 -1.98 4.51
N ARG A 75 0.34 -2.39 5.77
CA ARG A 75 1.29 -3.43 6.11
C ARG A 75 0.94 -4.76 5.46
N GLU A 76 -0.33 -5.16 5.55
CA GLU A 76 -0.87 -6.38 4.93
C GLU A 76 -0.68 -6.33 3.42
N PHE A 77 -1.08 -5.23 2.78
CA PHE A 77 -0.91 -5.02 1.36
C PHE A 77 0.56 -5.13 0.91
N LEU A 78 1.47 -4.40 1.56
CA LEU A 78 2.91 -4.44 1.25
C LEU A 78 3.48 -5.86 1.43
N SER A 79 3.14 -6.52 2.54
CA SER A 79 3.62 -7.86 2.85
C SER A 79 3.18 -8.88 1.79
N ASN A 80 1.91 -8.85 1.39
CA ASN A 80 1.37 -9.74 0.37
C ASN A 80 2.06 -9.58 -0.99
N ILE A 81 2.60 -8.40 -1.28
CA ILE A 81 3.28 -8.12 -2.54
C ILE A 81 4.72 -8.63 -2.50
N ILE A 82 5.49 -8.18 -1.50
CA ILE A 82 6.93 -8.42 -1.44
C ILE A 82 7.27 -9.84 -0.97
N LEU A 83 6.36 -10.50 -0.24
CA LEU A 83 6.50 -11.88 0.23
C LEU A 83 5.76 -12.90 -0.65
N SER A 84 5.15 -12.46 -1.76
CA SER A 84 4.59 -13.40 -2.74
C SER A 84 5.68 -14.31 -3.29
N GLU A 85 5.33 -15.57 -3.62
CA GLU A 85 6.29 -16.55 -4.13
C GLU A 85 7.10 -16.04 -5.33
N ASN A 86 6.46 -15.24 -6.20
CA ASN A 86 7.10 -14.67 -7.39
C ASN A 86 8.06 -13.50 -7.08
N GLN A 87 8.02 -12.92 -5.88
CA GLN A 87 8.84 -11.78 -5.49
C GLN A 87 9.85 -12.11 -4.40
N LYS A 88 9.75 -13.28 -3.77
CA LYS A 88 10.55 -13.65 -2.60
C LYS A 88 12.06 -13.54 -2.84
N GLU A 89 12.55 -14.04 -3.97
CA GLU A 89 13.98 -13.97 -4.31
C GLU A 89 14.44 -12.54 -4.62
N THR A 90 13.66 -11.80 -5.40
CA THR A 90 13.90 -10.38 -5.69
C THR A 90 13.95 -9.55 -4.42
N THR A 91 13.00 -9.75 -3.51
CA THR A 91 12.95 -9.10 -2.20
C THR A 91 14.17 -9.48 -1.35
N HIS A 92 14.57 -10.75 -1.36
CA HIS A 92 15.76 -11.19 -0.62
C HIS A 92 17.03 -10.51 -1.13
N HIS A 93 17.26 -10.51 -2.45
CA HIS A 93 18.38 -9.82 -3.08
C HIS A 93 18.37 -8.30 -2.83
N PHE A 94 17.22 -7.66 -3.03
CA PHE A 94 17.07 -6.22 -2.77
C PHE A 94 17.43 -5.86 -1.32
N LEU A 95 16.98 -6.66 -0.35
CA LEU A 95 17.30 -6.43 1.06
C LEU A 95 18.78 -6.70 1.37
N SER A 96 19.41 -7.71 0.78
CA SER A 96 20.84 -7.97 1.01
C SER A 96 21.74 -6.87 0.45
N GLU A 97 21.35 -6.25 -0.68
CA GLU A 97 22.12 -5.16 -1.29
C GLU A 97 21.93 -3.82 -0.56
N ASN A 98 20.76 -3.59 0.05
CA ASN A 98 20.47 -2.35 0.77
C ASN A 98 20.86 -2.38 2.26
N PHE A 99 21.08 -3.57 2.85
CA PHE A 99 21.29 -3.72 4.28
C PHE A 99 22.43 -4.70 4.62
N GLN A 100 23.27 -4.33 5.59
CA GLN A 100 24.34 -5.18 6.13
C GLN A 100 23.94 -5.87 7.46
N ILE A 101 22.65 -6.15 7.65
CA ILE A 101 22.08 -6.74 8.87
C ILE A 101 21.28 -8.00 8.53
N PRO A 102 20.93 -8.86 9.52
CA PRO A 102 20.16 -10.06 9.25
C PRO A 102 18.82 -9.77 8.58
N HIS A 103 18.46 -10.59 7.59
CA HIS A 103 17.32 -10.40 6.70
C HIS A 103 16.00 -10.06 7.42
N LYS A 104 15.69 -10.73 8.53
CA LYS A 104 14.46 -10.45 9.30
C LYS A 104 14.35 -9.00 9.80
N TYR A 105 15.48 -8.38 10.16
CA TYR A 105 15.50 -6.99 10.61
C TYR A 105 15.50 -6.02 9.44
N ALA A 106 16.19 -6.36 8.34
CA ALA A 106 16.13 -5.58 7.10
C ALA A 106 14.70 -5.50 6.56
N LEU A 107 13.99 -6.64 6.53
CA LEU A 107 12.59 -6.71 6.13
C LEU A 107 11.68 -5.84 7.01
N GLU A 108 11.86 -5.89 8.33
CA GLU A 108 11.09 -5.07 9.28
C GLU A 108 11.32 -3.58 9.03
N ILE A 109 12.59 -3.14 8.92
CA ILE A 109 12.94 -1.74 8.67
C ILE A 109 12.35 -1.28 7.34
N PHE A 110 12.48 -2.09 6.28
CA PHE A 110 11.95 -1.78 4.97
C PHE A 110 10.44 -1.57 5.02
N LEU A 111 9.69 -2.56 5.53
CA LEU A 111 8.23 -2.48 5.62
C LEU A 111 7.77 -1.30 6.46
N SER A 112 8.34 -1.10 7.66
CA SER A 112 7.95 0.01 8.55
C SER A 112 8.26 1.38 7.96
N SER A 113 9.34 1.50 7.17
CA SER A 113 9.68 2.77 6.51
C SER A 113 8.66 3.15 5.45
N ILE A 114 8.31 2.21 4.57
CA ILE A 114 7.32 2.46 3.50
C ILE A 114 5.93 2.69 4.09
N GLU A 115 5.52 1.85 5.04
CA GLU A 115 4.28 1.98 5.82
C GLU A 115 4.18 3.36 6.49
N GLY A 116 5.27 3.80 7.16
CA GLY A 116 5.33 5.08 7.84
C GLY A 116 5.17 6.27 6.91
N ILE A 117 5.84 6.25 5.74
CA ILE A 117 5.74 7.31 4.73
C ILE A 117 4.31 7.40 4.17
N ILE A 118 3.71 6.27 3.80
CA ILE A 118 2.32 6.25 3.28
C ILE A 118 1.33 6.71 4.35
N SER A 119 1.51 6.27 5.59
CA SER A 119 0.66 6.68 6.71
C SER A 119 0.75 8.17 6.96
N LEU A 120 1.95 8.75 6.90
CA LEU A 120 2.16 10.19 7.05
C LEU A 120 1.49 10.98 5.92
N TRP A 121 1.68 10.54 4.67
CA TRP A 121 1.06 11.16 3.50
C TRP A 121 -0.47 11.16 3.59
N ILE A 122 -1.07 10.03 3.98
CA ILE A 122 -2.52 9.92 4.20
C ILE A 122 -2.98 10.83 5.34
N ALA A 123 -2.30 10.80 6.49
CA ALA A 123 -2.67 11.62 7.65
C ALA A 123 -2.55 13.13 7.38
N GLY A 124 -1.59 13.53 6.52
CA GLY A 124 -1.46 14.90 6.02
C GLY A 124 -2.55 15.32 5.04
N GLY A 125 -3.41 14.39 4.60
CA GLY A 125 -4.48 14.63 3.65
C GLY A 125 -4.08 14.45 2.19
N ALA A 126 -3.00 13.71 1.92
CA ALA A 126 -2.40 13.50 0.60
C ALA A 126 -2.04 14.83 -0.08
N GLN A 127 -1.17 15.62 0.57
CA GLN A 127 -0.75 16.95 0.12
C GLN A 127 0.18 16.85 -1.10
N GLU A 128 1.17 15.98 -1.02
CA GLU A 128 2.11 15.69 -2.09
C GLU A 128 1.40 15.03 -3.29
N GLU A 129 1.81 15.41 -4.50
CA GLU A 129 1.37 14.77 -5.74
C GLU A 129 1.83 13.31 -5.79
N SER A 130 1.16 12.47 -6.61
CA SER A 130 1.46 11.04 -6.69
C SER A 130 2.92 10.77 -7.11
N GLU A 131 3.46 11.63 -7.97
CA GLU A 131 4.83 11.64 -8.44
C GLU A 131 5.81 11.98 -7.31
N GLU A 132 5.50 13.01 -6.51
CA GLU A 132 6.35 13.48 -5.42
C GLU A 132 6.48 12.42 -4.32
N ILE A 133 5.36 11.83 -3.88
CA ILE A 133 5.40 10.77 -2.87
C ILE A 133 6.09 9.49 -3.39
N THR A 134 5.93 9.20 -4.69
CA THR A 134 6.68 8.11 -5.35
C THR A 134 8.19 8.39 -5.31
N ASP A 135 8.61 9.61 -5.63
CA ASP A 135 10.02 10.00 -5.63
C ASP A 135 10.62 9.98 -4.21
N ILE A 136 9.86 10.44 -3.21
CA ILE A 136 10.25 10.35 -1.80
C ILE A 136 10.54 8.90 -1.44
N ILE A 137 9.64 7.97 -1.73
CA ILE A 137 9.83 6.54 -1.42
C ILE A 137 11.02 5.98 -2.20
N LEU A 138 11.13 6.25 -3.49
CA LEU A 138 12.23 5.75 -4.32
C LEU A 138 13.61 6.27 -3.88
N SER A 139 13.67 7.36 -3.11
CA SER A 139 14.92 7.89 -2.55
C SER A 139 15.38 7.18 -1.27
N THR A 140 14.53 6.34 -0.65
CA THR A 140 14.84 5.69 0.63
C THR A 140 15.82 4.52 0.52
N TYR A 141 15.84 3.86 -0.65
CA TYR A 141 16.63 2.67 -0.92
C TYR A 141 17.11 2.67 -2.37
N ASN A 142 18.11 1.84 -2.70
CA ASN A 142 18.51 1.63 -4.08
C ASN A 142 17.59 0.59 -4.75
N TYR A 143 16.54 1.09 -5.42
CA TYR A 143 15.56 0.26 -6.14
C TYR A 143 16.07 -0.33 -7.46
N GLU A 144 17.29 -0.02 -7.92
CA GLU A 144 17.87 -0.72 -9.07
C GLU A 144 18.08 -2.21 -8.77
N TYR A 145 18.34 -2.56 -7.51
CA TYR A 145 18.44 -3.96 -7.07
C TYR A 145 17.10 -4.71 -7.08
N TRP A 146 15.98 -4.01 -7.25
CA TRP A 146 14.65 -4.62 -7.44
C TRP A 146 14.45 -5.14 -8.87
N ARG A 147 15.27 -4.68 -9.83
CA ARG A 147 15.22 -5.16 -11.22
C ARG A 147 15.94 -6.50 -11.42
N TYR A 148 16.49 -7.08 -10.35
CA TYR A 148 17.13 -8.38 -10.43
C TYR A 148 16.07 -9.44 -10.78
N GLN A 149 16.03 -9.82 -12.05
CA GLN A 149 15.47 -11.09 -12.46
C GLN A 149 16.63 -12.08 -12.33
N SER A 150 16.50 -13.10 -11.47
CA SER A 150 17.42 -14.23 -11.54
C SER A 150 17.39 -14.72 -12.98
N LYS A 151 18.55 -14.76 -13.63
CA LYS A 151 18.66 -15.50 -14.89
C LYS A 151 18.07 -16.88 -14.63
N GLU A 152 17.12 -17.27 -15.47
CA GLU A 152 16.62 -18.63 -15.58
C GLU A 152 17.81 -19.60 -15.54
N ASP A 153 17.69 -20.63 -14.71
CA ASP A 153 18.19 -21.97 -15.02
C ASP A 153 16.97 -22.86 -15.30
#